data_AF-K1U634-F1
#
_entry.id   AF-K1U634-F1
#
_cell.length_a   1.000
_cell.length_b   1.000
_cell.length_c   1.000
_cell.angle_alpha   90.00
_cell.angle_beta   90.00
_cell.angle_gamma   90.00
#
_symmetry.space_group_name_H-M   'P 1'
#
loop_
_entity.id
_entity.type
_entity.pdbx_description
1 polymer ?
#
loop_
_entity_poly.entity_id
_entity_poly.type
_entity_poly.pdbx_seq_one_letter_code
_entity_poly.pdbx_strand_id
1 'polypeptide(L)'
;PLKYSFSEASQHKSVTVVTLGEKGAVDVRTVPLTPLRDLREIRGSYDELTARSFYEHTTYRSDYLHLILTDEQDVFDAVGRLRAIYPYLMTLDYDNARTRAAGAVAAPAAMEQRTPLELFEALYLQQNNQPMSDEQRAFAAQLMEEIQEAQP
;
A
#
# COMPACT_ATOMS: atom_id res chain seq x y z
N PRO A 1 10.09 -22.94 0.00
CA PRO A 1 9.57 -21.75 0.69
C PRO A 1 9.00 -20.75 -0.31
N LEU A 2 7.76 -20.31 -0.12
CA LEU A 2 7.12 -19.27 -0.94
C LEU A 2 7.48 -17.88 -0.39
N LYS A 3 7.41 -16.84 -1.24
CA LYS A 3 7.54 -15.44 -0.81
C LYS A 3 6.21 -15.03 -0.15
N TYR A 4 6.27 -14.54 1.09
CA TYR A 4 5.07 -14.14 1.86
C TYR A 4 4.92 -12.61 1.98
N SER A 5 5.89 -11.83 1.49
CA SER A 5 5.81 -10.36 1.42
C SER A 5 6.51 -9.76 0.19
N PHE A 6 6.11 -8.56 -0.22
CA PHE A 6 6.71 -7.82 -1.35
C PHE A 6 8.19 -7.45 -1.13
N SER A 7 8.62 -7.32 0.13
CA SER A 7 10.04 -7.18 0.49
C SER A 7 10.89 -8.40 0.12
N GLU A 8 10.28 -9.55 -0.17
CA GLU A 8 10.98 -10.77 -0.61
C GLU A 8 11.01 -10.94 -2.14
N ALA A 9 10.49 -9.98 -2.91
CA ALA A 9 10.42 -10.07 -4.38
C ALA A 9 11.77 -10.36 -5.05
N SER A 10 12.88 -9.86 -4.50
CA SER A 10 14.24 -10.08 -5.02
C SER A 10 14.95 -11.33 -4.47
N GLN A 11 14.34 -12.06 -3.52
CA GLN A 11 14.98 -13.20 -2.88
C GLN A 11 14.89 -14.48 -3.72
N HIS A 12 16.05 -15.11 -3.93
CA HIS A 12 16.15 -16.42 -4.57
C HIS A 12 15.97 -17.49 -3.50
N LYS A 13 14.77 -18.08 -3.43
CA LYS A 13 14.47 -19.13 -2.46
C LYS A 13 15.18 -20.42 -2.91
N SER A 14 15.92 -21.04 -2.00
CA SER A 14 16.60 -22.33 -2.24
C SER A 14 16.44 -23.26 -1.05
N VAL A 15 16.55 -24.56 -1.28
CA VAL A 15 16.65 -25.58 -0.23
C VAL A 15 18.10 -26.00 -0.10
N THR A 16 18.63 -25.97 1.12
CA THR A 16 19.96 -26.52 1.41
C THR A 16 19.83 -28.01 1.66
N VAL A 17 20.53 -28.82 0.86
CA VAL A 17 20.64 -30.27 1.01
C VAL A 17 22.00 -30.56 1.64
N VAL A 18 21.99 -31.20 2.80
CA VAL A 18 23.19 -31.66 3.49
C VAL A 18 23.26 -33.17 3.36
N THR A 19 24.36 -33.68 2.81
CA THR A 19 24.64 -35.12 2.71
C THR A 19 25.76 -35.45 3.68
N LEU A 20 25.45 -36.30 4.67
CA LEU A 20 26.40 -36.81 5.65
C LEU A 20 26.96 -38.14 5.15
N GLY A 21 28.25 -38.15 4.81
CA GLY A 21 29.01 -39.35 4.47
C GLY A 21 29.68 -39.95 5.70
N GLU A 22 30.86 -40.53 5.52
CA GLU A 22 31.69 -40.99 6.64
C GLU A 22 32.08 -39.85 7.59
N LYS A 23 32.56 -40.17 8.79
CA LYS A 23 32.86 -39.19 9.84
C LYS A 23 33.83 -38.11 9.32
N GLY A 24 33.32 -36.90 9.12
CA GLY A 24 34.07 -35.75 8.58
C GLY A 24 33.78 -35.42 7.11
N ALA A 25 33.09 -36.29 6.37
CA ALA A 25 32.61 -36.03 5.02
C ALA A 25 31.20 -35.45 5.06
N VAL A 26 31.09 -34.14 4.86
CA VAL A 26 29.82 -33.42 4.74
C VAL A 26 29.81 -32.70 3.41
N ASP A 27 28.83 -33.02 2.56
CA ASP A 27 28.55 -32.28 1.34
C ASP A 27 27.33 -31.38 1.57
N VAL A 28 27.43 -30.12 1.15
CA VAL A 28 26.37 -29.13 1.30
C VAL A 28 26.15 -28.49 -0.06
N ARG A 29 24.94 -28.65 -0.60
CA ARG A 29 24.54 -28.05 -1.88
C ARG A 29 23.20 -27.36 -1.76
N THR A 30 23.01 -26.31 -2.53
CA THR A 30 21.77 -25.53 -2.55
C THR A 30 21.00 -25.81 -3.84
N VAL A 31 19.71 -26.14 -3.72
CA VAL A 31 18.81 -26.35 -4.86
C VAL A 31 17.87 -25.15 -4.96
N PRO A 32 17.89 -24.38 -6.05
CA PRO A 32 16.97 -23.25 -6.21
C PRO A 32 15.53 -23.74 -6.37
N LEU A 33 14.59 -23.04 -5.74
CA LEU A 33 13.17 -23.25 -5.93
C LEU A 33 12.66 -22.23 -6.94
N THR A 34 12.07 -22.72 -8.03
CA THR A 34 11.40 -21.85 -9.00
C THR A 34 9.92 -21.79 -8.62
N PRO A 35 9.40 -20.64 -8.14
CA PRO A 35 7.98 -20.53 -7.81
C PRO A 35 7.12 -20.57 -9.07
N LEU A 36 5.88 -21.06 -8.95
CA LEU A 36 4.92 -21.12 -10.07
C LEU A 36 4.53 -19.73 -10.60
N ARG A 37 4.53 -18.73 -9.71
CA ARG A 37 4.25 -17.32 -9.99
C ARG A 37 5.26 -16.48 -9.25
N ASP A 38 5.82 -15.47 -9.90
CA ASP A 38 6.67 -14.51 -9.21
C ASP A 38 5.82 -13.42 -8.55
N LEU A 39 6.46 -12.63 -7.70
CA LEU A 39 5.81 -11.54 -6.98
C LEU A 39 6.43 -10.23 -7.44
N ARG A 40 5.61 -9.31 -7.97
CA ARG A 40 6.08 -8.09 -8.63
C ARG A 40 5.28 -6.88 -8.19
N GLU A 41 5.96 -5.75 -8.16
CA GLU A 41 5.37 -4.43 -7.98
C GLU A 41 5.52 -3.66 -9.29
N ILE A 42 4.44 -3.06 -9.80
CA ILE A 42 4.47 -2.24 -11.01
C ILE A 42 3.70 -0.94 -10.79
N ARG A 43 4.21 0.15 -11.36
CA ARG A 43 3.72 1.51 -11.14
C ARG A 43 3.48 2.21 -12.47
N GLY A 44 2.39 2.95 -12.57
CA GLY A 44 2.01 3.71 -13.77
C GLY A 44 0.60 4.26 -13.69
N SER A 45 0.17 5.04 -14.68
CA SER A 45 -1.22 5.47 -14.77
C SER A 45 -2.15 4.31 -15.14
N TYR A 46 -3.44 4.44 -14.84
CA TYR A 46 -4.43 3.43 -15.17
C TYR A 46 -4.46 3.14 -16.68
N ASP A 47 -4.35 4.17 -17.52
CA ASP A 47 -4.35 4.02 -18.98
C ASP A 47 -3.10 3.27 -19.46
N GLU A 48 -1.93 3.53 -18.89
CA GLU A 48 -0.71 2.80 -19.22
C GLU A 48 -0.79 1.33 -18.80
N LEU A 49 -1.24 1.07 -17.56
CA LEU A 49 -1.29 -0.28 -17.02
C LEU A 49 -2.40 -1.13 -17.66
N THR A 50 -3.40 -0.51 -18.29
CA THR A 50 -4.44 -1.21 -19.06
C THR A 50 -4.14 -1.30 -20.55
N ALA A 51 -3.12 -0.60 -21.04
CA ALA A 51 -2.70 -0.66 -22.43
C ALA A 51 -2.15 -2.06 -22.78
N ARG A 52 -2.64 -2.64 -23.87
CA ARG A 52 -2.21 -3.98 -24.32
C ARG A 52 -0.70 -4.06 -24.55
N SER A 53 -0.11 -3.02 -25.13
CA SER A 53 1.34 -2.93 -25.35
C SER A 53 2.17 -3.01 -24.07
N PHE A 54 1.61 -2.66 -22.91
CA PHE A 54 2.32 -2.68 -21.64
C PHE A 54 2.47 -4.11 -21.07
N TYR A 55 1.44 -4.96 -21.21
CA TYR A 55 1.44 -6.28 -20.58
C TYR A 55 1.53 -7.46 -21.55
N GLU A 56 1.35 -7.26 -22.86
CA GLU A 56 1.31 -8.36 -23.84
C GLU A 56 2.64 -9.13 -23.95
N HIS A 57 3.76 -8.45 -23.68
CA HIS A 57 5.10 -9.04 -23.75
C HIS A 57 5.75 -9.21 -22.37
N THR A 58 4.95 -9.27 -21.30
CA THR A 58 5.44 -9.43 -19.93
C THR A 58 4.80 -10.64 -19.25
N THR A 59 5.34 -11.02 -18.09
CA THR A 59 4.79 -12.10 -17.26
C THR A 59 3.72 -11.61 -16.29
N TYR A 60 3.34 -10.33 -16.33
CA TYR A 60 2.51 -9.69 -15.30
C TYR A 60 1.15 -10.37 -15.11
N ARG A 61 0.56 -10.90 -16.19
CA ARG A 61 -0.74 -11.58 -16.12
C ARG A 61 -0.69 -12.91 -15.37
N SER A 62 0.48 -13.52 -15.26
CA SER A 62 0.68 -14.79 -14.56
C SER A 62 1.29 -14.64 -13.16
N ASP A 63 1.73 -13.44 -12.79
CA ASP A 63 2.44 -13.16 -11.53
C ASP A 63 1.51 -12.53 -10.47
N TYR A 64 1.89 -12.64 -9.20
CA TYR A 64 1.23 -11.90 -8.13
C TYR A 64 1.65 -10.43 -8.19
N LEU A 65 0.68 -9.54 -8.35
CA LEU A 65 0.96 -8.12 -8.56
C LEU A 65 0.52 -7.25 -7.39
N HIS A 66 1.37 -6.28 -7.09
CA HIS A 66 1.02 -5.03 -6.41
C HIS A 66 1.09 -3.91 -7.44
N LEU A 67 -0.05 -3.25 -7.66
CA LEU A 67 -0.16 -2.13 -8.59
C LEU A 67 -0.15 -0.81 -7.82
N ILE A 68 0.62 0.15 -8.29
CA ILE A 68 0.63 1.52 -7.78
C ILE A 68 0.18 2.45 -8.90
N LEU A 69 -1.03 3.00 -8.78
CA LEU A 69 -1.57 3.96 -9.74
C LEU A 69 -1.03 5.36 -9.46
N THR A 70 -0.50 6.01 -10.49
CA THR A 70 -0.02 7.40 -10.38
C THR A 70 -1.10 8.43 -10.72
N ASP A 71 -2.34 7.98 -10.93
CA ASP A 71 -3.47 8.86 -11.20
C ASP A 71 -3.81 9.70 -9.97
N GLU A 72 -3.92 11.01 -10.15
CA GLU A 72 -4.25 11.93 -9.05
C GLU A 72 -5.71 11.78 -8.57
N GLN A 73 -6.59 11.24 -9.42
CA GLN A 73 -8.00 10.96 -9.09
C GLN A 73 -8.23 9.45 -9.01
N ASP A 74 -9.09 9.03 -8.07
CA ASP A 74 -9.47 7.63 -7.93
C ASP A 74 -10.22 7.16 -9.19
N VAL A 75 -9.78 6.04 -9.77
CA VAL A 75 -10.44 5.46 -10.95
C VAL A 75 -11.59 4.57 -10.51
N PHE A 76 -12.78 4.85 -11.06
CA PHE A 76 -13.98 4.08 -10.75
C PHE A 76 -13.80 2.60 -11.13
N ASP A 77 -14.04 1.71 -10.15
CA ASP A 77 -13.88 0.26 -10.29
C ASP A 77 -12.49 -0.17 -10.84
N ALA A 78 -11.43 0.55 -10.44
CA ALA A 78 -10.06 0.25 -10.87
C ALA A 78 -9.68 -1.21 -10.62
N VAL A 79 -10.01 -1.74 -9.42
CA VAL A 79 -9.69 -3.12 -9.04
C VAL A 79 -10.41 -4.14 -9.93
N GLY A 80 -11.70 -3.94 -10.22
CA GLY A 80 -12.47 -4.85 -11.06
C GLY A 80 -11.91 -4.91 -12.49
N ARG A 81 -11.63 -3.73 -13.06
CA ARG A 81 -11.08 -3.62 -14.42
C ARG A 81 -9.65 -4.15 -14.52
N LEU A 82 -8.80 -3.82 -13.56
CA LEU A 82 -7.42 -4.32 -13.52
C LEU A 82 -7.39 -5.84 -13.29
N ARG A 83 -8.31 -6.41 -12.50
CA ARG A 83 -8.43 -7.88 -12.32
C ARG A 83 -8.82 -8.62 -13.60
N ALA A 84 -9.57 -7.99 -14.51
CA ALA A 84 -9.87 -8.57 -15.81
C ALA A 84 -8.60 -8.78 -16.67
N ILE A 85 -7.58 -7.94 -16.47
CA ILE A 85 -6.30 -8.00 -17.20
C ILE A 85 -5.28 -8.83 -16.41
N TYR A 86 -5.21 -8.60 -15.09
CA TYR A 86 -4.29 -9.19 -14.12
C TYR A 86 -5.05 -10.02 -13.07
N PRO A 87 -5.33 -11.30 -13.35
CA PRO A 87 -6.17 -12.13 -12.48
C PRO A 87 -5.64 -12.31 -11.05
N TYR A 88 -4.32 -12.14 -10.87
CA TYR A 88 -3.62 -12.32 -9.60
C TYR A 88 -3.20 -10.99 -8.96
N LEU A 89 -3.95 -9.92 -9.22
CA LEU A 89 -3.80 -8.66 -8.51
C LEU A 89 -4.08 -8.83 -7.01
N MET A 90 -3.06 -8.64 -6.18
CA MET A 90 -3.15 -8.76 -4.73
C MET A 90 -3.54 -7.44 -4.07
N THR A 91 -2.86 -6.36 -4.45
CA THR A 91 -3.03 -5.03 -3.83
C THR A 91 -3.02 -3.94 -4.90
N LEU A 92 -3.82 -2.90 -4.70
CA LEU A 92 -3.84 -1.68 -5.50
C LEU A 92 -3.67 -0.49 -4.57
N ASP A 93 -2.61 0.28 -4.76
CA ASP A 93 -2.37 1.55 -4.08
C ASP A 93 -2.38 2.71 -5.07
N TYR A 94 -2.52 3.93 -4.55
CA TYR A 94 -2.37 5.16 -5.32
C TYR A 94 -1.15 5.94 -4.81
N ASP A 95 -0.36 6.46 -5.74
CA ASP A 95 0.70 7.43 -5.46
C ASP A 95 0.27 8.79 -6.02
N ASN A 96 -0.64 9.43 -5.29
CA ASN A 96 -1.16 10.75 -5.60
C ASN A 96 -0.82 11.74 -4.48
N ALA A 97 -1.12 13.02 -4.70
CA ALA A 97 -0.84 14.06 -3.72
C ALA A 97 -1.46 13.76 -2.35
N ARG A 98 -2.62 13.07 -2.30
CA ARG A 98 -3.31 12.64 -1.08
C ARG A 98 -2.50 11.59 -0.30
N THR A 99 -1.99 10.55 -0.96
CA THR A 99 -1.18 9.51 -0.29
C THR A 99 0.24 9.99 0.05
N ARG A 100 0.82 10.89 -0.76
CA ARG A 100 2.09 11.56 -0.39
C ARG A 100 1.93 12.49 0.80
N ALA A 101 0.81 13.21 0.91
CA ALA A 101 0.49 14.03 2.07
C ALA A 101 0.19 13.17 3.32
N ALA A 102 -0.43 12.00 3.15
CA ALA A 102 -0.65 11.05 4.26
C ALA A 102 0.63 10.32 4.70
N GLY A 103 1.56 10.05 3.77
CA GLY A 103 2.88 9.48 4.04
C GLY A 103 3.86 10.47 4.67
N ALA A 104 3.62 11.77 4.48
CA ALA A 104 4.15 12.82 5.33
C ALA A 104 3.39 12.86 6.66
N VAL A 105 3.46 11.76 7.41
CA VAL A 105 3.14 11.80 8.85
C VAL A 105 4.07 12.86 9.42
N ALA A 106 3.49 14.03 9.69
CA ALA A 106 4.15 15.11 10.39
C ALA A 106 4.83 14.50 11.61
N ALA A 107 6.11 14.87 11.80
CA ALA A 107 6.90 14.39 12.91
C ALA A 107 6.07 14.41 14.21
N PRO A 108 6.18 13.40 15.08
CA PRO A 108 5.38 13.27 16.30
C PRO A 108 5.33 14.56 17.15
N ALA A 109 6.39 15.36 17.09
CA ALA A 109 6.51 16.65 17.77
C ALA A 109 5.48 17.73 17.36
N ALA A 110 4.89 17.65 16.16
CA ALA A 110 3.90 18.63 15.70
C ALA A 110 2.44 18.27 16.07
N MET A 111 2.19 17.02 16.48
CA MET A 111 0.85 16.56 16.89
C MET A 111 0.54 16.94 18.35
N GLU A 112 1.56 17.00 19.22
CA GLU A 112 1.41 17.32 20.65
C GLU A 112 1.05 18.80 20.94
N GLN A 113 1.16 19.68 19.95
CA GLN A 113 0.87 21.13 20.11
C GLN A 113 -0.49 21.56 19.56
N ARG A 114 -1.27 20.64 18.98
CA ARG A 114 -2.56 20.97 18.35
C ARG A 114 -3.70 20.84 19.34
N THR A 115 -4.60 21.82 19.32
CA THR A 115 -5.84 21.78 20.07
C THR A 115 -6.77 20.69 19.52
N PRO A 116 -7.70 20.14 20.34
CA PRO A 116 -8.68 19.15 19.88
C PRO A 116 -9.49 19.61 18.66
N LEU A 117 -9.80 20.91 18.58
CA LEU A 117 -10.50 21.51 17.44
C LEU A 117 -9.65 21.46 16.16
N GLU A 118 -8.36 21.78 16.24
CA GLU A 118 -7.44 21.71 15.09
C GLU A 118 -7.22 20.27 14.59
N LEU A 119 -7.22 19.29 15.51
CA LEU A 119 -7.17 17.88 15.15
C LEU A 119 -8.45 17.43 14.43
N PHE A 120 -9.60 17.93 14.87
CA PHE A 120 -10.88 17.66 14.23
C PHE A 120 -11.03 18.34 12.87
N GLU A 121 -10.55 19.57 12.72
CA GLU A 121 -10.49 20.27 11.42
C GLU A 121 -9.62 19.51 10.43
N ALA A 122 -8.46 19.00 10.86
CA ALA A 122 -7.59 18.18 10.04
C ALA A 122 -8.29 16.88 9.60
N LEU A 123 -9.01 16.22 10.51
CA LEU A 123 -9.79 15.02 10.20
C LEU A 123 -10.95 15.33 9.23
N TYR A 124 -11.66 16.43 9.45
CA TYR A 124 -12.77 16.87 8.60
C TYR A 124 -12.30 17.13 7.17
N LEU A 125 -11.19 17.86 7.02
CA LEU A 125 -10.57 18.12 5.74
C LEU A 125 -10.14 16.82 5.03
N GLN A 126 -9.59 15.88 5.79
CA GLN A 126 -9.18 14.57 5.27
C GLN A 126 -10.36 13.72 4.77
N GLN A 127 -11.51 13.77 5.46
CA GLN A 127 -12.71 12.99 5.14
C GLN A 127 -13.54 13.63 4.01
N ASN A 128 -13.69 14.96 4.03
CA ASN A 128 -14.64 15.68 3.18
C ASN A 128 -13.99 16.46 2.03
N ASN A 129 -12.66 16.51 1.99
CA ASN A 129 -11.87 17.18 0.95
C ASN A 129 -12.20 18.67 0.77
N GLN A 130 -12.78 19.29 1.80
CA GLN A 130 -13.12 20.71 1.89
C GLN A 130 -12.86 21.18 3.33
N PRO A 131 -12.39 22.43 3.52
CA PRO A 131 -12.23 22.99 4.87
C PRO A 131 -13.60 23.16 5.53
N MET A 132 -13.63 23.11 6.85
CA MET A 132 -14.82 23.50 7.60
C MET A 132 -15.14 24.96 7.32
N SER A 133 -16.42 25.25 7.10
CA SER A 133 -16.92 26.63 7.13
C SER A 133 -16.85 27.21 8.55
N ASP A 134 -16.85 28.55 8.66
CA ASP A 134 -16.81 29.24 9.95
C ASP A 134 -17.97 28.83 10.87
N GLU A 135 -19.17 28.58 10.29
CA GLU A 135 -20.35 28.11 11.03
C GLU A 135 -20.14 26.68 11.57
N GLN A 136 -19.61 25.76 10.75
CA GLN A 136 -19.33 24.38 11.18
C GLN A 136 -18.24 24.33 12.25
N ARG A 137 -17.24 25.21 12.13
CA ARG A 137 -16.15 25.34 13.10
C ARG A 137 -16.66 25.81 14.46
N ALA A 138 -17.47 26.87 14.46
CA ALA A 138 -18.07 27.41 15.68
C ALA A 138 -18.99 26.38 16.36
N PHE A 139 -19.79 25.65 15.57
CA PHE A 139 -20.66 24.60 16.09
C PHE A 139 -19.88 23.42 16.69
N ALA A 140 -18.81 22.96 16.03
CA ALA A 140 -17.95 21.90 16.55
C ALA A 140 -17.23 22.32 17.84
N ALA A 141 -16.74 23.56 17.91
CA ALA A 141 -16.11 24.09 19.13
C ALA A 141 -17.09 24.09 20.32
N GLN A 142 -18.32 24.56 20.10
CA GLN A 142 -19.36 24.58 21.14
C GLN A 142 -19.71 23.17 21.63
N LEU A 143 -19.89 22.20 20.72
CA LEU A 143 -20.17 20.81 21.08
C LEU A 143 -19.03 20.17 21.89
N MET A 144 -17.78 20.49 21.53
CA MET A 144 -16.61 20.00 22.26
C MET A 144 -16.53 20.58 23.66
N GLU A 145 -16.84 21.87 23.84
CA GLU A 145 -16.94 22.50 25.16
C GLU A 145 -18.06 21.89 26.01
N GLU A 146 -19.25 21.70 25.44
CA GLU A 146 -20.40 21.06 26.14
C GLU A 146 -20.08 19.64 26.61
N ILE A 147 -19.39 18.84 25.79
CA ILE A 147 -18.97 17.48 26.15
C ILE A 147 -17.89 17.51 27.24
N GLN A 148 -17.00 18.50 27.22
CA GLN A 148 -15.92 18.65 28.20
C GLN A 148 -16.43 19.13 29.56
N GLU A 149 -17.47 19.98 29.61
CA GLU A 149 -18.13 20.37 30.85
C GLU A 149 -19.03 19.27 31.45
N ALA A 150 -19.54 18.35 30.61
CA ALA A 150 -20.39 17.24 31.04
C ALA A 150 -19.63 16.02 31.60
N GLN A 151 -18.29 16.04 31.59
CA GLN A 151 -17.45 15.02 32.23
C GLN A 151 -16.90 15.55 33.58
N PRO A 152 -17.28 14.95 34.73
CA PRO A 152 -16.73 15.30 36.04
C PRO A 152 -15.29 14.81 36.25
#